data_AF-A0A2V7QLZ0-F1
#
_entry.id   AF-A0A2V7QLZ0-F1
#
_cell.length_a   1.000
_cell.length_b   1.000
_cell.length_c   1.000
_cell.angle_alpha   90.00
_cell.angle_beta   90.00
_cell.angle_gamma   90.00
#
_symmetry.space_group_name_H-M   'P 1'
#
loop_
_entity.id
_entity.type
_entity.pdbx_description
1 polymer ?
#
loop_
_entity_poly.entity_id
_entity_poly.type
_entity_poly.pdbx_seq_one_letter_code
_entity_poly.pdbx_strand_id
1 'polypeptide(L)'
;MRLDDDPLPEKEVFLRVAALVSLLSVVHTLPEKTLLDGSAQPCADSREATSGVPGVHVYAFNAKKIPAIRKSLFVLDTLEWESGDPAAMRAAAVEYDRLLSLVRGARTLGYATSNGNGDFEIMVPQIDSVLVFGEARMPGEPFYYSAKVVGATGQEEVRVVLLMCNQQLL
;
A
#
# COMPACT_ATOMS: atom_id res chain seq x y z
N MET A 1 87.49 -44.34 -24.75
CA MET A 1 86.40 -44.17 -25.72
C MET A 1 85.12 -44.42 -24.95
N ARG A 2 84.38 -43.37 -24.59
CA ARG A 2 83.18 -43.43 -23.73
C ARG A 2 81.93 -43.30 -24.62
N LEU A 3 80.99 -44.23 -24.45
CA LEU A 3 79.59 -44.14 -24.85
C LEU A 3 78.83 -43.22 -23.87
N ASP A 4 77.68 -42.71 -24.33
CA ASP A 4 76.47 -42.24 -23.64
C ASP A 4 75.92 -41.02 -24.44
N ASP A 5 75.01 -41.23 -25.39
CA ASP A 5 73.53 -41.29 -25.28
C ASP A 5 72.84 -39.94 -24.99
N ASP A 6 71.90 -39.61 -25.88
CA ASP A 6 71.15 -38.36 -26.03
C ASP A 6 70.30 -37.94 -24.80
N PRO A 7 70.03 -36.62 -24.61
CA PRO A 7 68.96 -36.16 -23.74
C PRO A 7 67.69 -35.76 -24.52
N LEU A 8 66.54 -36.29 -24.11
CA LEU A 8 65.22 -35.64 -24.27
C LEU A 8 64.82 -35.00 -22.93
N PRO A 9 64.15 -33.83 -22.96
CA PRO A 9 62.92 -33.69 -22.19
C PRO A 9 61.80 -33.01 -23.01
N GLU A 10 60.63 -33.63 -23.15
CA GLU A 10 59.45 -33.51 -22.27
C GLU A 10 58.58 -32.27 -22.55
N LYS A 11 57.33 -32.58 -22.88
CA LYS A 11 56.21 -31.68 -23.16
C LYS A 11 55.74 -31.09 -21.84
N GLU A 12 55.26 -29.84 -21.82
CA GLU A 12 53.96 -29.56 -21.19
C GLU A 12 53.34 -28.23 -21.62
N VAL A 13 52.07 -28.35 -21.97
CA VAL A 13 51.15 -27.33 -22.49
C VAL A 13 50.59 -26.58 -21.28
N PHE A 14 51.00 -25.33 -21.07
CA PHE A 14 50.38 -24.49 -20.04
C PHE A 14 49.08 -23.87 -20.56
N LEU A 15 47.98 -24.43 -20.07
CA LEU A 15 46.61 -23.95 -20.26
C LEU A 15 46.44 -22.50 -19.78
N ARG A 16 45.70 -21.76 -20.59
CA ARG A 16 45.15 -20.43 -20.33
C ARG A 16 44.27 -20.45 -19.07
N VAL A 17 44.66 -19.72 -18.03
CA VAL A 17 43.79 -19.43 -16.88
C VAL A 17 42.74 -18.42 -17.32
N ALA A 18 41.52 -18.90 -17.59
CA ALA A 18 40.36 -18.07 -17.76
C ALA A 18 39.97 -17.47 -16.39
N ALA A 19 40.02 -16.14 -16.28
CA ALA A 19 39.47 -15.42 -15.16
C ALA A 19 37.94 -15.62 -15.14
N LEU A 20 37.46 -16.45 -14.21
CA LEU A 20 36.05 -16.56 -13.87
C LEU A 20 35.60 -15.25 -13.21
N VAL A 21 35.05 -14.35 -14.02
CA VAL A 21 34.23 -13.24 -13.54
C VAL A 21 33.02 -13.86 -12.84
N SER A 22 33.06 -13.85 -11.51
CA SER A 22 31.92 -14.18 -10.67
C SER A 22 30.83 -13.15 -10.92
N LEU A 23 29.92 -13.46 -11.83
CA LEU A 23 28.61 -12.82 -11.93
C LEU A 23 27.83 -13.20 -10.67
N LEU A 24 28.01 -12.41 -9.61
CA LEU A 24 27.06 -12.33 -8.50
C LEU A 24 25.78 -11.74 -9.07
N SER A 25 24.95 -12.59 -9.69
CA SER A 25 23.54 -12.32 -9.83
C SER A 25 23.00 -12.16 -8.41
N VAL A 26 22.84 -10.92 -7.96
CA VAL A 26 22.03 -10.62 -6.79
C VAL A 26 20.63 -11.06 -7.16
N VAL A 27 20.27 -12.28 -6.78
CA VAL A 27 18.91 -12.77 -6.83
C VAL A 27 18.18 -11.93 -5.81
N HIS A 28 17.63 -10.80 -6.25
CA HIS A 28 16.73 -10.00 -5.43
C HIS A 28 15.48 -10.87 -5.24
N THR A 29 15.44 -11.60 -4.12
CA THR A 29 14.25 -12.30 -3.69
C THR A 29 13.17 -11.26 -3.53
N LEU A 30 12.12 -11.33 -4.34
CA LEU A 30 10.96 -10.47 -4.18
C LEU A 30 10.44 -10.64 -2.74
N PRO A 31 10.12 -9.55 -2.04
CA PRO A 31 9.64 -9.62 -0.67
C PRO A 31 8.37 -10.47 -0.58
N GLU A 32 8.19 -11.28 0.45
CA GLU A 32 6.99 -12.12 0.58
C GLU A 32 5.71 -11.32 0.93
N LYS A 33 5.91 -10.15 1.54
CA LYS A 33 4.87 -9.23 1.98
C LYS A 33 5.32 -7.78 1.76
N THR A 34 4.35 -6.89 1.68
CA THR A 34 4.57 -5.44 1.60
C THR A 34 4.07 -4.81 2.90
N LEU A 35 4.86 -3.91 3.47
CA LEU A 35 4.43 -3.01 4.54
C LEU A 35 3.69 -1.82 3.92
N LEU A 36 2.45 -1.60 4.33
CA LEU A 36 1.76 -0.35 4.09
C LEU A 36 2.05 0.54 5.30
N ASP A 37 3.02 1.44 5.16
CA ASP A 37 3.34 2.47 6.13
C ASP A 37 2.54 3.73 5.76
N GLY A 38 1.68 4.21 6.65
CA GLY A 38 0.80 5.31 6.29
C GLY A 38 0.40 6.23 7.41
N SER A 39 -0.18 7.35 7.01
CA SER A 39 -0.63 8.42 7.89
C SER A 39 -2.03 8.88 7.51
N ALA A 40 -2.92 8.97 8.49
CA ALA A 40 -4.19 9.66 8.40
C ALA A 40 -3.99 11.14 8.73
N GLN A 41 -4.23 12.00 7.75
CA GLN A 41 -3.97 13.45 7.86
C GLN A 41 -5.28 14.22 7.66
N PRO A 42 -5.50 15.32 8.39
CA PRO A 42 -6.61 16.21 8.10
C PRO A 42 -6.36 16.98 6.80
N CYS A 43 -7.43 17.49 6.20
CA CYS A 43 -7.33 18.30 4.99
C CYS A 43 -6.79 19.71 5.30
N ALA A 44 -6.12 20.31 4.30
CA ALA A 44 -5.12 21.37 4.44
C ALA A 44 -5.60 22.69 5.08
N ASP A 45 -6.90 22.89 5.28
CA ASP A 45 -7.46 24.16 5.79
C ASP A 45 -7.40 24.31 7.32
N SER A 46 -7.00 23.26 8.04
CA SER A 46 -6.78 23.36 9.48
C SER A 46 -5.40 23.96 9.77
N ARG A 47 -5.34 25.28 9.90
CA ARG A 47 -4.17 26.04 10.41
C ARG A 47 -3.68 25.60 11.80
N GLU A 48 -4.31 24.60 12.41
CA GLU A 48 -4.02 24.05 13.74
C GLU A 48 -3.55 22.58 13.73
N ALA A 49 -3.64 21.85 12.60
CA ALA A 49 -3.33 20.43 12.60
C ALA A 49 -1.84 20.13 12.38
N THR A 50 -1.07 20.23 13.46
CA THR A 50 0.30 19.67 13.51
C THR A 50 0.32 18.18 13.87
N SER A 51 -0.84 17.59 14.17
CA SER A 51 -1.02 16.20 14.55
C SER A 51 -2.00 15.52 13.60
N GLY A 52 -1.67 14.32 13.09
CA GLY A 52 -2.56 13.54 12.24
C GLY A 52 -3.83 13.09 12.98
N VAL A 53 -4.73 12.42 12.27
CA VAL A 53 -6.04 12.02 12.82
C VAL A 53 -5.89 10.69 13.57
N PRO A 54 -6.06 10.65 14.90
CA PRO A 54 -5.94 9.42 15.68
C PRO A 54 -7.21 8.58 15.62
N GLY A 55 -7.09 7.29 15.91
CA GLY A 55 -8.25 6.40 16.04
C GLY A 55 -8.97 6.07 14.73
N VAL A 56 -8.34 6.32 13.58
CA VAL A 56 -8.88 5.96 12.27
C VAL A 56 -8.77 4.45 12.10
N HIS A 57 -9.87 3.79 11.81
CA HIS A 57 -9.92 2.38 11.48
C HIS A 57 -9.50 2.20 10.01
N VAL A 58 -8.37 1.55 9.78
CA VAL A 58 -7.79 1.37 8.45
C VAL A 58 -7.88 -0.09 8.02
N TYR A 59 -8.46 -0.31 6.86
CA TYR A 59 -8.71 -1.61 6.25
C TYR A 59 -7.95 -1.72 4.94
N ALA A 60 -7.24 -2.84 4.75
CA ALA A 60 -6.59 -3.15 3.48
C ALA A 60 -7.34 -4.29 2.78
N PHE A 61 -7.66 -4.12 1.50
CA PHE A 61 -8.39 -5.11 0.69
C PHE A 61 -7.67 -5.41 -0.62
N ASN A 62 -7.87 -6.61 -1.17
CA ASN A 62 -7.50 -6.86 -2.56
C ASN A 62 -8.47 -6.09 -3.47
N ALA A 63 -7.99 -5.07 -4.17
CA ALA A 63 -8.84 -4.15 -4.94
C ALA A 63 -9.65 -4.82 -6.06
N LYS A 64 -9.25 -6.02 -6.50
CA LYS A 64 -9.99 -6.82 -7.51
C LYS A 64 -11.11 -7.68 -6.89
N LYS A 65 -11.11 -7.89 -5.57
CA LYS A 65 -12.03 -8.82 -4.88
C LYS A 65 -13.14 -8.13 -4.10
N ILE A 66 -13.25 -6.80 -4.19
CA ILE A 66 -14.25 -5.99 -3.49
C ILE A 66 -15.08 -5.08 -4.42
N PRO A 67 -15.73 -5.63 -5.47
CA PRO A 67 -16.44 -4.82 -6.46
C PRO A 67 -17.60 -4.00 -5.85
N ALA A 68 -18.26 -4.51 -4.81
CA ALA A 68 -19.35 -3.79 -4.13
C ALA A 68 -18.85 -2.53 -3.40
N ILE A 69 -17.72 -2.64 -2.68
CA ILE A 69 -17.08 -1.49 -2.01
C ILE A 69 -16.66 -0.45 -3.06
N ARG A 70 -16.02 -0.87 -4.15
CA ARG A 70 -15.61 0.04 -5.22
C ARG A 70 -16.79 0.74 -5.89
N LYS A 71 -17.89 0.04 -6.12
CA LYS A 71 -19.12 0.63 -6.67
C LYS A 71 -19.69 1.68 -5.72
N SER A 72 -19.72 1.38 -4.42
CA SER A 72 -20.25 2.30 -3.42
C SER A 72 -19.40 3.56 -3.28
N LEU A 73 -18.07 3.42 -3.26
CA LEU A 73 -17.13 4.54 -3.33
C LEU A 73 -17.34 5.41 -4.58
N PHE A 74 -17.56 4.78 -5.74
CA PHE A 74 -17.86 5.50 -6.98
C PHE A 74 -19.18 6.28 -6.90
N VAL A 75 -20.23 5.71 -6.28
CA VAL A 75 -21.50 6.45 -6.10
C VAL A 75 -21.27 7.68 -5.23
N LEU A 76 -20.57 7.56 -4.10
CA LEU A 76 -20.26 8.70 -3.23
C LEU A 76 -19.47 9.80 -3.93
N ASP A 77 -18.50 9.43 -4.78
CA ASP A 77 -17.70 10.35 -5.59
C ASP A 77 -18.52 11.11 -6.66
N THR A 78 -19.63 10.53 -7.11
CA THR A 78 -20.53 11.15 -8.10
C THR A 78 -21.63 12.02 -7.51
N LEU A 79 -21.84 11.96 -6.19
CA LEU A 79 -22.82 12.80 -5.54
C LEU A 79 -22.21 14.20 -5.34
N GLU A 80 -22.88 15.26 -5.79
CA GLU A 80 -22.43 16.64 -5.58
C GLU A 80 -22.87 17.18 -4.21
N TRP A 81 -22.64 16.43 -3.13
CA TRP A 81 -23.11 16.75 -1.79
C TRP A 81 -22.32 17.87 -1.10
N GLU A 82 -21.11 18.17 -1.59
CA GLU A 82 -20.31 19.33 -1.19
C GLU A 82 -21.04 20.65 -1.50
N SER A 83 -21.95 20.67 -2.48
CA SER A 83 -22.78 21.86 -2.79
C SER A 83 -23.78 22.25 -1.68
N GLY A 84 -23.92 21.43 -0.64
CA GLY A 84 -24.88 21.63 0.44
C GLY A 84 -26.32 21.27 0.08
N ASP A 85 -26.58 20.61 -1.07
CA ASP A 85 -27.91 20.11 -1.43
C ASP A 85 -28.41 19.06 -0.40
N PRO A 86 -29.52 19.31 0.31
CA PRO A 86 -30.05 18.37 1.29
C PRO A 86 -30.48 17.02 0.71
N ALA A 87 -30.79 16.93 -0.59
CA ALA A 87 -31.08 15.64 -1.23
C ALA A 87 -29.81 14.84 -1.47
N ALA A 88 -28.77 15.45 -2.05
CA ALA A 88 -27.46 14.85 -2.22
C ALA A 88 -26.83 14.41 -0.88
N MET A 89 -26.90 15.26 0.16
CA MET A 89 -26.39 14.92 1.49
C MET A 89 -27.08 13.69 2.09
N ARG A 90 -28.41 13.57 1.94
CA ARG A 90 -29.16 12.38 2.41
C ARG A 90 -28.81 11.14 1.61
N ALA A 91 -28.64 11.26 0.30
CA ALA A 91 -28.21 10.15 -0.55
C ALA A 91 -26.80 9.68 -0.17
N ALA A 92 -25.88 10.61 0.10
CA ALA A 92 -24.52 10.32 0.55
C ALA A 92 -24.51 9.59 1.90
N ALA A 93 -25.33 10.03 2.86
CA ALA A 93 -25.47 9.36 4.16
C ALA A 93 -25.90 7.88 4.01
N VAL A 94 -26.93 7.63 3.20
CA VAL A 94 -27.45 6.27 2.97
C VAL A 94 -26.40 5.39 2.28
N GLU A 95 -25.73 5.92 1.26
CA GLU A 95 -24.70 5.15 0.55
C GLU A 95 -23.45 4.93 1.42
N TYR A 96 -23.12 5.87 2.30
CA TYR A 96 -22.03 5.71 3.27
C TYR A 96 -22.32 4.62 4.31
N ASP A 97 -23.53 4.57 4.87
CA ASP A 97 -23.93 3.48 5.78
C ASP A 97 -23.85 2.11 5.08
N ARG A 98 -24.26 2.07 3.81
CA ARG A 98 -24.10 0.87 2.98
C ARG A 98 -22.64 0.51 2.78
N LEU A 99 -21.79 1.49 2.46
CA LEU A 99 -20.35 1.32 2.30
C LEU A 99 -19.73 0.73 3.57
N LEU A 100 -20.04 1.28 4.74
CA LEU A 100 -19.50 0.80 6.02
C LEU A 100 -19.91 -0.64 6.32
N SER A 101 -21.16 -1.00 6.04
CA SER A 101 -21.63 -2.39 6.15
C SER A 101 -20.81 -3.33 5.26
N LEU A 102 -20.54 -2.91 4.01
CA LEU A 102 -19.72 -3.67 3.07
C LEU A 102 -18.26 -3.78 3.54
N VAL A 103 -17.66 -2.69 4.01
CA VAL A 103 -16.28 -2.63 4.50
C VAL A 103 -16.09 -3.55 5.70
N ARG A 104 -16.98 -3.46 6.70
CA ARG A 104 -16.90 -4.25 7.94
C ARG A 104 -17.23 -5.72 7.72
N GLY A 105 -18.03 -6.06 6.71
CA GLY A 105 -18.37 -7.44 6.34
C GLY A 105 -17.39 -8.09 5.36
N ALA A 106 -16.51 -7.32 4.70
CA ALA A 106 -15.60 -7.85 3.69
C ALA A 106 -14.36 -8.50 4.32
N ARG A 107 -13.81 -9.50 3.62
CA ARG A 107 -12.54 -10.12 3.99
C ARG A 107 -11.40 -9.15 3.73
N THR A 108 -10.72 -8.71 4.79
CA THR A 108 -9.53 -7.86 4.73
C THR A 108 -8.27 -8.68 4.46
N LEU A 109 -7.26 -8.02 3.91
CA LEU A 109 -5.86 -8.47 3.89
C LEU A 109 -5.16 -8.12 5.21
N GLY A 110 -5.55 -7.00 5.80
CA GLY A 110 -5.03 -6.49 7.06
C GLY A 110 -5.87 -5.34 7.58
N TYR A 111 -5.63 -4.99 8.84
CA TYR A 111 -6.36 -3.97 9.57
C TYR A 111 -5.42 -3.29 10.57
N ALA A 112 -5.57 -1.99 10.75
CA ALA A 112 -4.89 -1.22 11.79
C ALA A 112 -5.79 -0.11 12.32
N THR A 113 -5.37 0.51 13.41
CA THR A 113 -5.95 1.75 13.91
C THR A 113 -4.85 2.79 14.01
N SER A 114 -5.09 4.00 13.53
CA SER A 114 -4.07 5.06 13.59
C SER A 114 -3.76 5.45 15.03
N ASN A 115 -2.48 5.70 15.31
CA ASN A 115 -1.98 6.10 16.61
C ASN A 115 -2.28 7.59 16.91
N GLY A 116 -1.76 8.13 18.02
CA GLY A 116 -1.94 9.53 18.42
C GLY A 116 -1.45 10.57 17.41
N ASN A 117 -0.53 10.21 16.52
CA ASN A 117 -0.01 11.05 15.44
C ASN A 117 -0.71 10.83 14.10
N GLY A 118 -1.65 9.88 14.03
CA GLY A 118 -2.30 9.47 12.79
C GLY A 118 -1.58 8.39 12.01
N ASP A 119 -0.46 7.84 12.50
CA ASP A 119 0.30 6.82 11.76
C ASP A 119 -0.33 5.43 11.93
N PHE A 120 -0.21 4.59 10.90
CA PHE A 120 -0.65 3.20 10.87
C PHE A 120 0.28 2.34 10.02
N GLU A 121 0.37 1.05 10.37
CA GLU A 121 1.15 0.07 9.63
C GLU A 121 0.31 -1.18 9.37
N ILE A 122 0.31 -1.68 8.12
CA ILE A 122 -0.39 -2.92 7.75
C ILE A 122 0.50 -3.78 6.86
N MET A 123 0.79 -5.01 7.30
CA MET A 123 1.45 -6.01 6.45
C MET A 123 0.44 -6.70 5.53
N VAL A 124 0.67 -6.65 4.21
CA VAL A 124 -0.17 -7.29 3.19
C VAL A 124 0.64 -8.27 2.33
N PRO A 125 0.03 -9.32 1.75
CA PRO A 125 0.70 -10.16 0.77
C PRO A 125 1.05 -9.38 -0.50
N GLN A 126 2.06 -9.84 -1.23
CA GLN A 126 2.40 -9.33 -2.57
C GLN A 126 1.21 -9.48 -3.52
N ILE A 127 0.51 -8.39 -3.80
CA ILE A 127 -0.62 -8.37 -4.74
C ILE A 127 -0.58 -7.10 -5.60
N ASP A 128 -1.14 -7.19 -6.80
CA ASP A 128 -1.08 -6.11 -7.79
C ASP A 128 -1.60 -4.77 -7.25
N SER A 129 -2.72 -4.80 -6.51
CA SER A 129 -3.35 -3.60 -6.00
C SER A 129 -4.10 -3.84 -4.70
N VAL A 130 -3.86 -2.95 -3.74
CA VAL A 130 -4.52 -2.90 -2.46
C VAL A 130 -5.38 -1.65 -2.41
N LEU A 131 -6.65 -1.80 -2.03
CA LEU A 131 -7.47 -0.68 -1.63
C LEU A 131 -7.31 -0.49 -0.11
N VAL A 132 -6.79 0.66 0.28
CA VAL A 132 -6.70 1.09 1.68
C VAL A 132 -7.87 2.03 1.94
N PHE A 133 -8.69 1.68 2.93
CA PHE A 133 -9.86 2.45 3.33
C PHE A 133 -9.74 2.83 4.81
N GLY A 134 -9.86 4.12 5.12
CA GLY A 134 -9.91 4.63 6.49
C GLY A 134 -11.30 5.15 6.82
N GLU A 135 -11.84 4.83 8.00
CA GLU A 135 -13.00 5.52 8.59
C GLU A 135 -12.70 5.99 10.01
N ALA A 136 -13.32 7.09 10.42
CA ALA A 136 -13.35 7.52 11.82
C ALA A 136 -14.72 8.04 12.21
N ARG A 137 -15.05 7.95 13.49
CA ARG A 137 -16.23 8.60 14.06
C ARG A 137 -15.79 9.88 14.77
N MET A 138 -16.22 11.04 14.28
CA MET A 138 -15.96 12.31 14.94
C MET A 138 -17.26 12.92 15.49
N PRO A 139 -17.27 13.45 16.72
CA PRO A 139 -18.45 14.08 17.29
C PRO A 139 -18.93 15.25 16.42
N GLY A 140 -20.22 15.25 16.07
CA GLY A 140 -20.85 16.34 15.31
C GLY A 140 -20.68 16.26 13.79
N GLU A 141 -19.93 15.29 13.27
CA GLU A 141 -19.73 15.11 11.84
C GLU A 141 -20.41 13.83 11.34
N PRO A 142 -21.08 13.87 10.17
CA PRO A 142 -21.94 12.77 9.74
C PRO A 142 -21.16 11.61 9.12
N PHE A 143 -20.03 11.85 8.45
CA PHE A 143 -19.21 10.81 7.80
C PHE A 143 -17.76 11.27 7.62
N TYR A 144 -16.80 10.42 8.00
CA TYR A 144 -15.37 10.72 7.84
C TYR A 144 -14.65 9.48 7.31
N TYR A 145 -14.30 9.51 6.02
CA TYR A 145 -13.57 8.42 5.38
C TYR A 145 -12.60 8.89 4.32
N SER A 146 -11.66 8.01 3.98
CA SER A 146 -10.73 8.20 2.87
C SER A 146 -10.44 6.85 2.24
N ALA A 147 -10.23 6.81 0.93
CA ALA A 147 -9.89 5.58 0.22
C ALA A 147 -8.78 5.84 -0.80
N LYS A 148 -7.80 4.94 -0.86
CA LYS A 148 -6.70 5.01 -1.81
C LYS A 148 -6.36 3.63 -2.35
N VAL A 149 -6.11 3.53 -3.65
CA VAL A 149 -5.59 2.31 -4.27
C VAL A 149 -4.10 2.47 -4.48
N VAL A 150 -3.32 1.48 -4.03
CA VAL A 150 -1.87 1.43 -4.18
C VAL A 150 -1.43 0.11 -4.80
N GLY A 151 -0.32 0.11 -5.53
CA GLY A 151 0.32 -1.12 -6.00
C GLY A 151 1.27 -1.67 -4.94
N ALA A 152 1.23 -2.99 -4.68
CA ALA A 152 2.08 -3.62 -3.67
C ALA A 152 3.08 -4.65 -4.23
N THR A 153 2.85 -5.18 -5.44
CA THR A 153 3.75 -6.17 -6.06
C THR A 153 5.18 -5.65 -6.22
N GLY A 154 6.15 -6.43 -5.72
CA GLY A 154 7.58 -6.15 -5.76
C GLY A 154 8.04 -5.06 -4.81
N GLN A 155 7.16 -4.56 -3.94
CA GLN A 155 7.47 -3.51 -2.97
C GLN A 155 7.67 -4.12 -1.58
N GLU A 156 8.74 -3.71 -0.90
CA GLU A 156 8.94 -3.99 0.53
C GLU A 156 8.05 -3.08 1.38
N GLU A 157 7.95 -1.81 1.00
CA GLU A 157 7.17 -0.78 1.69
C GLU A 157 6.43 0.09 0.66
N VAL A 158 5.20 0.46 0.98
CA VAL A 158 4.40 1.42 0.22
C VAL A 158 3.87 2.47 1.17
N ARG A 159 4.18 3.74 0.88
CA ARG A 159 3.68 4.87 1.65
C ARG A 159 2.25 5.23 1.29
N VAL A 160 1.39 5.34 2.31
CA VAL A 160 -0.03 5.65 2.15
C VAL A 160 -0.40 6.90 2.93
N VAL A 161 -1.01 7.87 2.25
CA VAL A 161 -1.60 9.04 2.92
C VAL A 161 -3.11 8.96 2.73
N LEU A 162 -3.84 8.91 3.83
CA LEU A 162 -5.29 9.00 3.88
C LEU A 162 -5.66 10.43 4.29
N LEU A 163 -6.12 11.21 3.32
CA LEU A 163 -6.65 12.54 3.59
C LEU A 163 -8.07 12.37 4.14
N MET A 164 -8.20 12.64 5.43
CA MET A 164 -9.46 12.55 6.13
C MET A 164 -10.10 13.94 6.06
N CYS A 165 -10.92 14.17 5.03
CA CYS A 165 -11.63 15.44 4.89
C CYS A 165 -13.00 15.36 5.54
N ASN A 166 -13.40 16.44 6.20
CA ASN A 166 -14.80 16.69 6.43
C ASN A 166 -15.34 17.29 5.12
N GLN A 167 -16.05 16.50 4.33
CA GLN A 167 -16.63 16.95 3.07
C GLN A 167 -17.98 17.68 3.26
N GLN A 168 -18.38 17.97 4.50
CA GLN A 168 -19.45 18.93 4.80
C GLN A 168 -18.99 20.40 4.80
N LEU A 169 -17.68 20.67 4.65
CA LEU A 169 -17.08 22.01 4.82
C LEU A 169 -16.26 22.53 3.62
N LEU A 170 -16.32 21.88 2.46
CA LEU A 170 -15.77 22.44 1.21
C LEU A 170 -16.88 23.11 0.40
#